data_AF-A0AAV1QKW2-F1
#
_entry.id   AF-A0AAV1QKW2-F1
#
_cell.length_a   1.000
_cell.length_b   1.000
_cell.length_c   1.000
_cell.angle_alpha   90.00
_cell.angle_beta   90.00
_cell.angle_gamma   90.00
#
_symmetry.space_group_name_H-M   'P 1'
#
loop_
_entity.id
_entity.type
_entity.pdbx_description
1 polymer ?
#
loop_
_entity_poly.entity_id
_entity_poly.type
_entity_poly.pdbx_seq_one_letter_code
_entity_poly.pdbx_strand_id
1 'polypeptide(L)'
;LQLHLMPYEYIPPVDIKTEPYIPETAHGPYIQIIEEPKQRGFRFRYECEGPSHGGLPGASSEKNRRTYPTVKINNYVGNARVEVQLVTHTEPPQVHAHSLVGRHCTEKGTCTLDVGPNDLTAS
;
A
#
# COMPACT_ATOMS: atom_id res chain seq x y z
N LEU A 1 -38.98 6.96 -54.56
CA LEU A 1 -38.48 6.65 -53.20
C LEU A 1 -36.95 6.66 -53.28
N GLN A 2 -36.32 7.79 -52.94
CA GLN A 2 -34.87 7.95 -52.99
C GLN A 2 -34.26 7.41 -51.69
N LEU A 3 -33.45 6.35 -51.77
CA LEU A 3 -32.70 5.83 -50.62
C LEU A 3 -31.47 6.72 -50.40
N HIS A 4 -31.42 7.41 -49.26
CA HIS A 4 -30.29 8.23 -48.85
C HIS A 4 -29.24 7.32 -48.19
N LEU A 5 -28.11 7.07 -48.87
CA LEU A 5 -26.94 6.41 -48.30
C LEU A 5 -26.11 7.46 -47.55
N MET A 6 -25.90 7.26 -46.24
CA MET A 6 -25.00 8.12 -45.43
C MET A 6 -23.53 7.80 -45.76
N PRO A 7 -22.66 8.81 -45.95
CA PRO A 7 -21.23 8.59 -46.11
C PRO A 7 -20.59 8.21 -44.76
N TYR A 8 -19.82 7.13 -44.75
CA TYR A 8 -19.04 6.69 -43.59
C TYR A 8 -17.95 7.73 -43.29
N GLU A 9 -17.92 8.30 -42.08
CA GLU A 9 -16.85 9.22 -41.67
C GLU A 9 -15.55 8.46 -41.37
N TYR A 10 -14.45 9.01 -41.89
CA TYR A 10 -13.08 8.51 -41.73
C TYR A 10 -12.55 8.88 -40.35
N ILE A 11 -12.23 7.88 -39.53
CA ILE A 11 -11.68 8.05 -38.19
C ILE A 11 -10.18 8.39 -38.32
N PRO A 12 -9.69 9.52 -37.78
CA PRO A 12 -8.27 9.85 -37.84
C PRO A 12 -7.43 8.85 -37.03
N PRO A 13 -6.18 8.57 -37.44
CA PRO A 13 -5.28 7.69 -36.70
C PRO A 13 -5.05 8.26 -35.29
N VAL A 14 -5.31 7.44 -34.28
CA VAL A 14 -5.06 7.76 -32.88
C VAL A 14 -3.56 7.68 -32.64
N ASP A 15 -2.95 8.76 -32.13
CA ASP A 15 -1.58 8.73 -31.63
C ASP A 15 -1.49 7.78 -30.44
N ILE A 16 -1.01 6.56 -30.70
CA ILE A 16 -0.72 5.57 -29.66
C ILE A 16 0.51 6.09 -28.91
N LYS A 17 0.29 6.70 -27.75
CA LYS A 17 1.35 6.94 -26.78
C LYS A 17 1.92 5.57 -26.41
N THR A 18 3.15 5.30 -26.87
CA THR A 18 3.92 4.12 -26.50
C THR A 18 4.37 4.24 -25.05
N GLU A 19 3.44 4.12 -24.11
CA GLU A 19 3.81 3.73 -22.76
C GLU A 19 4.30 2.27 -22.78
N PRO A 20 5.42 1.95 -22.13
CA PRO A 20 5.95 0.59 -22.13
C PRO A 20 4.90 -0.36 -21.53
N TYR A 21 4.49 -1.35 -22.32
CA TYR A 21 3.67 -2.47 -21.87
C TYR A 21 4.45 -3.23 -20.78
N ILE A 22 4.09 -2.98 -19.53
CA ILE A 22 4.59 -3.75 -18.40
C ILE A 22 3.93 -5.12 -18.50
N PRO A 23 4.70 -6.22 -18.68
CA PRO A 23 4.12 -7.54 -18.81
C PRO A 23 3.30 -7.82 -17.54
N GLU A 24 1.98 -7.98 -17.72
CA GLU A 24 1.13 -8.58 -16.71
C GLU A 24 1.75 -9.95 -16.39
N THR A 25 2.38 -10.06 -15.22
CA THR A 25 2.53 -11.38 -14.61
C THR A 25 1.14 -12.03 -14.62
N ALA A 26 1.05 -13.34 -14.88
CA ALA A 26 -0.23 -14.04 -15.07
C ALA A 26 -1.26 -13.87 -13.91
N HIS A 27 -0.84 -13.27 -12.79
CA HIS A 27 -1.65 -13.02 -11.59
C HIS A 27 -1.72 -11.53 -11.15
N GLY A 28 -1.21 -10.57 -11.93
CA GLY A 28 -1.24 -9.14 -11.58
C GLY A 28 -0.41 -8.77 -10.32
N PRO A 29 -0.31 -7.47 -9.98
CA PRO A 29 0.41 -7.01 -8.80
C PRO A 29 -0.35 -7.38 -7.51
N TYR A 30 0.37 -7.83 -6.49
CA TYR A 30 -0.20 -8.12 -5.18
C TYR A 30 0.75 -7.73 -4.05
N ILE A 31 0.19 -7.50 -2.87
CA ILE A 31 0.96 -7.18 -1.66
C ILE A 31 1.04 -8.41 -0.77
N GLN A 32 2.20 -8.63 -0.16
CA GLN A 32 2.45 -9.71 0.78
C GLN A 32 3.06 -9.15 2.05
N ILE A 33 2.54 -9.54 3.21
CA ILE A 33 3.20 -9.30 4.49
C ILE A 33 4.33 -10.34 4.61
N ILE A 34 5.58 -9.88 4.70
CA ILE A 34 6.76 -10.74 4.80
C ILE A 34 7.31 -10.81 6.23
N GLU A 35 6.98 -9.83 7.06
CA GLU A 35 7.22 -9.82 8.51
C GLU A 35 5.95 -9.29 9.17
N GLU A 36 5.23 -10.15 9.90
CA GLU A 36 4.01 -9.79 10.61
C GLU A 36 4.30 -8.87 11.80
N PRO A 37 3.34 -8.03 12.26
CA PRO A 37 3.49 -7.32 13.52
C PRO A 37 3.46 -8.29 14.71
N LYS A 38 4.19 -7.95 15.77
CA LYS A 38 4.18 -8.74 17.00
C LYS A 38 2.80 -8.69 17.66
N GLN A 39 2.19 -9.86 17.84
CA GLN A 39 0.83 -9.98 18.37
C GLN A 39 0.68 -9.49 19.83
N ARG A 40 1.73 -9.59 20.66
CA ARG A 40 1.68 -9.29 22.09
C ARG A 40 2.93 -8.54 22.54
N GLY A 41 2.79 -7.81 23.65
CA GLY A 41 3.92 -7.11 24.29
C GLY A 41 4.17 -5.71 23.75
N PHE A 42 3.44 -5.26 22.73
CA PHE A 42 3.36 -3.83 22.39
C PHE A 42 2.27 -3.16 23.20
N ARG A 43 2.53 -1.92 23.66
CA ARG A 43 1.62 -1.14 24.47
C ARG A 43 1.15 0.09 23.70
N PHE A 44 -0.16 0.21 23.53
CA PHE A 44 -0.78 1.45 23.05
C PHE A 44 -0.63 2.57 24.07
N ARG A 45 -0.56 3.79 23.56
CA ARG A 45 -0.20 4.98 24.34
C ARG A 45 -1.27 6.04 24.19
N TYR A 46 -1.48 6.78 25.28
CA TYR A 46 -2.29 7.99 25.24
C TYR A 46 -1.47 9.16 24.70
N GLU A 47 -2.16 10.14 24.12
CA GLU A 47 -1.55 11.36 23.58
C GLU A 47 -0.75 12.12 24.65
N CYS A 48 -1.21 12.09 25.90
CA CYS A 48 -0.54 12.74 27.03
C CYS A 48 0.81 12.11 27.43
N GLU A 49 1.15 10.91 26.94
CA GLU A 49 2.45 10.26 27.21
C GLU A 49 3.57 10.81 26.29
N GLY A 50 3.23 11.43 25.16
CA GLY A 50 4.20 11.92 24.17
C GLY A 50 4.71 10.84 23.18
N PRO A 51 5.50 11.23 22.15
CA PRO A 51 5.69 10.42 20.94
C PRO A 51 6.85 9.39 20.98
N SER A 52 7.65 9.30 22.03
CA SER A 52 8.98 8.63 22.01
C SER A 52 8.99 7.14 22.42
N HIS A 53 7.84 6.47 22.47
CA HIS A 53 7.72 5.11 23.04
C HIS A 53 8.16 3.94 22.14
N GLY A 54 8.73 4.23 20.98
CA GLY A 54 9.20 3.23 20.01
C GLY A 54 8.09 2.69 19.10
N GLY A 55 8.50 2.09 17.97
CA GLY A 55 7.59 1.54 16.96
C GLY A 55 7.08 0.13 17.30
N LEU A 56 6.00 -0.27 16.63
CA LEU A 56 5.46 -1.63 16.69
C LEU A 56 6.52 -2.61 16.18
N PRO A 57 6.99 -3.58 17.00
CA PRO A 57 8.00 -4.54 16.55
C PRO A 57 7.38 -5.61 15.64
N GLY A 58 8.23 -6.21 14.80
CA GLY A 58 7.89 -7.40 14.03
C GLY A 58 7.76 -8.65 14.91
N ALA A 59 7.05 -9.65 14.40
CA ALA A 59 6.79 -10.93 15.07
C ALA A 59 8.08 -11.69 15.39
N SER A 60 9.08 -11.63 14.50
CA SER A 60 10.40 -12.25 14.68
C SER A 60 11.39 -11.39 15.46
N SER A 61 10.96 -10.21 15.95
CA SER A 61 11.85 -9.30 16.67
C SER A 61 12.28 -9.86 18.02
N GLU A 62 13.59 -9.89 18.25
CA GLU A 62 14.25 -10.34 19.47
C GLU A 62 15.07 -9.21 20.12
N LYS A 63 15.54 -9.41 21.36
CA LYS A 63 16.30 -8.41 22.14
C LYS A 63 17.51 -7.83 21.38
N ASN A 64 18.22 -8.69 20.65
CA ASN A 64 19.44 -8.33 19.92
C ASN A 64 19.23 -8.21 18.40
N ARG A 65 18.01 -8.48 17.90
CA ARG A 65 17.67 -8.44 16.48
C ARG A 65 16.28 -7.84 16.33
N ARG A 66 16.23 -6.52 16.17
CA ARG A 66 14.98 -5.79 15.99
C ARG A 66 14.51 -5.94 14.54
N THR A 67 13.26 -6.36 14.37
CA THR A 67 12.56 -6.39 13.09
C THR A 67 11.29 -5.54 13.22
N TYR A 68 10.70 -5.15 12.09
CA TYR A 68 9.51 -4.32 12.03
C TYR A 68 8.53 -4.90 11.01
N PRO A 69 7.22 -4.64 11.16
CA PRO A 69 6.22 -5.09 10.19
C PRO A 69 6.65 -4.68 8.77
N THR A 70 6.75 -5.64 7.87
CA THR A 70 7.29 -5.40 6.53
C THR A 70 6.38 -6.02 5.50
N VAL A 71 6.10 -5.27 4.44
CA VAL A 71 5.32 -5.72 3.28
C VAL A 71 6.15 -5.61 2.01
N LYS A 72 5.86 -6.47 1.04
CA LYS A 72 6.48 -6.48 -0.28
C LYS A 72 5.41 -6.47 -1.36
N ILE A 73 5.57 -5.59 -2.34
CA ILE A 73 4.78 -5.62 -3.57
C ILE A 73 5.48 -6.58 -4.53
N ASN A 74 4.76 -7.64 -4.90
CA ASN A 74 5.21 -8.62 -5.85
C ASN A 74 4.58 -8.35 -7.20
N ASN A 75 5.17 -8.90 -8.27
CA ASN A 75 4.60 -8.86 -9.61
C ASN A 75 4.38 -7.43 -10.16
N TYR A 76 5.15 -6.47 -9.65
CA TYR A 76 5.09 -5.07 -10.04
C TYR A 76 6.50 -4.56 -10.31
N VAL A 77 6.64 -3.61 -11.22
CA VAL A 77 7.88 -2.86 -11.47
C VAL A 77 7.48 -1.41 -11.67
N GLY A 78 8.10 -0.51 -10.91
CA GLY A 78 7.77 0.92 -10.94
C GLY A 78 7.61 1.49 -9.54
N ASN A 79 7.14 2.73 -9.46
CA ASN A 79 6.89 3.42 -8.20
C ASN A 79 5.52 3.04 -7.64
N ALA A 80 5.44 2.76 -6.35
CA ALA A 80 4.20 2.48 -5.67
C ALA A 80 4.12 3.20 -4.32
N ARG A 81 2.91 3.40 -3.80
CA ARG A 81 2.68 3.93 -2.46
C ARG A 81 1.92 2.92 -1.62
N VAL A 82 2.46 2.60 -0.46
CA VAL A 82 1.85 1.73 0.54
C VAL A 82 1.15 2.61 1.57
N GLU A 83 -0.12 2.29 1.87
CA GLU A 83 -0.92 2.96 2.88
C GLU A 83 -1.30 1.96 3.98
N VAL A 84 -1.16 2.37 5.25
CA VAL A 84 -1.41 1.54 6.42
C VAL A 84 -2.37 2.26 7.37
N GLN A 85 -3.37 1.54 7.86
CA GLN A 85 -4.36 2.03 8.82
C GLN A 85 -4.70 0.94 9.85
N LEU A 86 -5.09 1.34 11.06
CA LEU A 86 -5.64 0.41 12.05
C LEU A 86 -7.10 0.09 11.74
N VAL A 87 -7.43 -1.20 11.80
CA VAL A 87 -8.79 -1.71 11.61
C VAL A 87 -9.24 -2.56 12.79
N THR A 88 -10.54 -2.77 12.92
CA THR A 88 -11.13 -3.70 13.88
C THR A 88 -10.82 -5.15 13.50
N HIS A 89 -10.78 -6.04 14.50
CA HIS A 89 -10.62 -7.49 14.30
C HIS A 89 -11.91 -8.16 13.77
N THR A 90 -13.05 -7.47 13.82
CA THR A 90 -14.35 -8.03 13.41
C THR A 90 -14.48 -8.05 11.89
N GLU A 91 -15.20 -9.02 11.35
CA GLU A 91 -15.59 -9.06 9.93
C GLU A 91 -16.96 -8.38 9.75
N PRO A 92 -17.13 -7.39 8.84
CA PRO A 92 -16.10 -6.80 7.99
C PRO A 92 -15.16 -5.84 8.76
N PRO A 93 -13.89 -5.72 8.35
CA PRO A 93 -12.95 -4.77 8.96
C PRO A 93 -13.44 -3.33 8.83
N GLN A 94 -13.42 -2.59 9.94
CA GLN A 94 -13.77 -1.17 9.98
C GLN A 94 -12.61 -0.37 10.55
N VAL A 95 -12.55 0.93 10.26
CA VAL A 95 -11.53 1.83 10.83
C VAL A 95 -11.58 1.77 12.36
N HIS A 96 -10.43 1.58 12.98
CA HIS A 96 -10.33 1.51 14.45
C HIS A 96 -10.41 2.92 15.06
N ALA A 97 -10.92 3.03 16.29
CA ALA A 97 -10.94 4.28 17.06
C ALA A 97 -9.54 4.77 17.51
N HIS A 98 -8.50 3.97 17.29
CA HIS A 98 -7.12 4.33 17.62
C HIS A 98 -6.41 4.72 16.32
N SER A 99 -5.51 5.69 16.40
CA SER A 99 -4.76 6.19 15.25
C SER A 99 -3.32 5.67 15.27
N LEU A 100 -2.76 5.38 14.08
CA LEU A 100 -1.31 5.23 13.96
C LEU A 100 -0.65 6.59 14.12
N VAL A 101 0.49 6.61 14.81
CA VAL A 101 1.31 7.80 15.01
C VAL A 101 2.75 7.49 14.64
N GLY A 102 3.43 8.46 14.03
CA GLY A 102 4.80 8.28 13.56
C GLY A 102 5.17 9.32 12.51
N ARG A 103 6.40 9.23 12.01
CA ARG A 103 6.96 10.20 11.06
C ARG A 103 6.16 10.35 9.76
N HIS A 104 5.63 9.24 9.26
CA HIS A 104 4.95 9.16 7.96
C HIS A 104 3.42 9.04 8.10
N CYS A 105 2.88 9.42 9.26
CA CYS A 105 1.46 9.27 9.58
C CYS A 105 0.77 10.63 9.59
N THR A 106 -0.45 10.65 9.06
CA THR A 106 -1.34 11.81 9.06
C THR A 106 -2.11 11.91 10.38
N GLU A 107 -2.73 13.05 10.64
CA GLU A 107 -3.60 13.27 11.81
C GLU A 107 -4.80 12.30 11.85
N LYS A 108 -5.16 11.70 10.72
CA LYS A 108 -6.25 10.72 10.61
C LYS A 108 -5.84 9.29 10.97
N GLY A 109 -4.59 9.08 11.40
CA GLY A 109 -4.10 7.75 11.79
C GLY A 109 -3.72 6.83 10.64
N THR A 110 -3.51 7.40 9.45
CA THR A 110 -3.06 6.69 8.24
C THR A 110 -1.58 6.98 8.00
N CYS A 111 -0.77 5.95 7.78
CA CYS A 111 0.65 6.09 7.43
C CYS A 111 0.92 5.72 5.98
N THR A 112 1.78 6.49 5.31
CA THR A 112 2.09 6.30 3.88
C THR A 112 3.58 6.23 3.60
N LEU A 113 4.01 5.25 2.80
CA LEU A 113 5.40 5.11 2.36
C LEU A 113 5.46 4.90 0.84
N ASP A 114 6.31 5.66 0.17
CA ASP A 114 6.59 5.49 -1.25
C ASP A 114 7.76 4.48 -1.44
N VAL A 115 7.58 3.53 -2.36
CA VAL A 115 8.54 2.46 -2.68
C VAL A 115 8.78 2.38 -4.19
N GLY A 116 9.85 1.72 -4.62
CA GLY A 116 10.25 1.55 -6.01
C GLY A 116 11.26 2.60 -6.51
N PRO A 117 11.72 2.49 -7.77
CA PRO A 117 11.37 1.45 -8.74
C PRO A 117 12.10 0.11 -8.51
N ASN A 118 13.22 0.11 -7.77
CA ASN A 118 14.08 -1.07 -7.60
C ASN A 118 13.79 -1.87 -6.33
N ASP A 119 13.33 -1.21 -5.26
CA ASP A 119 12.95 -1.86 -4.01
C ASP A 119 11.48 -1.61 -3.72
N LEU A 120 10.70 -2.70 -3.75
CA LEU A 120 9.25 -2.70 -3.54
C LEU A 120 8.88 -3.20 -2.13
N THR A 121 9.79 -3.01 -1.19
CA THR A 121 9.64 -3.40 0.22
C THR A 121 9.38 -2.15 1.07
N ALA A 122 8.36 -2.21 1.93
CA ALA A 122 8.04 -1.15 2.90
C ALA A 122 8.12 -1.72 4.32
N SER A 123 8.87 -1.06 5.20
CA SER A 123 9.08 -1.41 6.61
C SER A 123 8.96 -0.20 7.53
#